data_AF-A0A1A5JE97-F1
#
_entry.id   AF-A0A1A5JE97-F1
#
_cell.length_a   1.000
_cell.length_b   1.000
_cell.length_c   1.000
_cell.angle_alpha   90.00
_cell.angle_beta   90.00
_cell.angle_gamma   90.00
#
_symmetry.space_group_name_H-M   'P 1'
#
loop_
_entity.id
_entity.type
_entity.pdbx_description
1 polymer ?
#
loop_
_entity_poly.entity_id
_entity_poly.type
_entity_poly.pdbx_seq_one_letter_code
_entity_poly.pdbx_strand_id
1 'polypeptide(L)'
;MQFLYIAKERFDPSSGTEWTKYVEWSGLTQLTEVVTLDGMLGPVALGETKDSYWPHIVNEDWMLDFFVDSQFLLSELSNTSELNILSVIRKPSADVRSIDWGGFTFLGYDLLDQEVATNALTNCGGFPDVFANSELSQVGLIANFDRAVEIQDMLRRMHPEERHADCNIWAISRWQSSDRLPHSTIAFG
;
A
#
# COMPACT_ATOMS: atom_id res chain seq x y z
N MET A 1 10.48 -5.81 13.87
CA MET A 1 9.79 -5.77 12.56
C MET A 1 8.42 -6.36 12.78
N GLN A 2 7.36 -5.57 12.61
CA GLN A 2 5.98 -5.96 12.92
C GLN A 2 5.16 -5.91 11.63
N PHE A 3 4.38 -6.95 11.38
CA PHE A 3 3.36 -6.92 10.34
C PHE A 3 2.13 -6.17 10.86
N LEU A 4 1.65 -5.25 10.04
CA LEU A 4 0.38 -4.57 10.22
C LEU A 4 -0.51 -4.90 9.03
N TYR A 5 -1.82 -4.75 9.21
CA TYR A 5 -2.80 -5.08 8.20
C TYR A 5 -3.78 -3.93 8.02
N ILE A 6 -4.20 -3.67 6.81
CA ILE A 6 -5.14 -2.60 6.50
C ILE A 6 -5.95 -2.98 5.26
N ALA A 7 -7.20 -2.52 5.20
CA ALA A 7 -8.05 -2.69 4.04
C ALA A 7 -8.32 -1.32 3.41
N LYS A 8 -8.04 -1.21 2.12
CA LYS A 8 -8.19 0.01 1.33
C LYS A 8 -9.11 -0.26 0.14
N GLU A 9 -9.88 0.74 -0.26
CA GLU A 9 -10.57 0.72 -1.54
C GLU A 9 -9.54 0.69 -2.69
N ARG A 10 -9.92 0.10 -3.82
CA ARG A 10 -9.07 0.09 -5.02
C ARG A 10 -9.18 1.41 -5.76
N PHE A 11 -8.05 1.84 -6.33
CA PHE A 11 -8.00 2.97 -7.24
C PHE A 11 -7.34 2.53 -8.54
N ASP A 12 -8.19 2.33 -9.53
CA ASP A 12 -7.84 1.71 -10.81
C ASP A 12 -8.80 2.24 -11.91
N PRO A 13 -8.71 1.77 -13.17
CA PRO A 13 -9.59 2.23 -14.23
C PRO A 13 -11.11 2.13 -13.95
N SER A 14 -11.54 1.27 -13.03
CA SER A 14 -12.95 1.18 -12.62
C SER A 14 -13.44 2.41 -11.86
N SER A 15 -12.53 3.23 -11.30
CA SER A 15 -12.83 4.54 -10.70
C SER A 15 -13.20 5.62 -11.74
N GLY A 16 -13.21 5.27 -13.03
CA GLY A 16 -13.79 6.06 -14.11
C GLY A 16 -13.09 7.39 -14.36
N THR A 17 -13.84 8.49 -14.27
CA THR A 17 -13.33 9.84 -14.57
C THR A 17 -12.22 10.26 -13.60
N GLU A 18 -12.29 9.85 -12.33
CA GLU A 18 -11.27 10.21 -11.34
C GLU A 18 -9.93 9.52 -11.65
N TRP A 19 -9.95 8.26 -12.07
CA TRP A 19 -8.76 7.58 -12.59
C TRP A 19 -8.17 8.28 -13.81
N THR A 20 -9.03 8.66 -14.77
CA THR A 20 -8.58 9.32 -16.01
C THR A 20 -7.89 10.66 -15.72
N LYS A 21 -8.50 11.48 -14.85
CA LYS A 21 -7.90 12.75 -14.40
C LYS A 21 -6.58 12.54 -13.68
N TYR A 22 -6.51 11.53 -12.81
CA TYR A 22 -5.31 11.21 -12.07
C TYR A 22 -4.14 10.82 -12.99
N VAL A 23 -4.38 9.94 -13.97
CA VAL A 23 -3.35 9.51 -14.92
C VAL A 23 -2.89 10.69 -15.80
N GLU A 24 -3.82 11.55 -16.24
CA GLU A 24 -3.48 12.75 -17.02
C GLU A 24 -2.63 13.73 -16.20
N TRP A 25 -3.02 13.99 -14.95
CA TRP A 25 -2.32 14.91 -14.05
C TRP A 25 -0.94 14.39 -13.63
N SER A 26 -0.85 13.12 -13.22
CA SER A 26 0.40 12.52 -12.72
C SER A 26 1.38 12.15 -13.85
N GLY A 27 0.88 11.94 -15.06
CA GLY A 27 1.65 11.39 -16.18
C GLY A 27 2.04 9.92 -16.00
N LEU A 28 1.52 9.22 -14.99
CA LEU A 28 1.82 7.82 -14.67
C LEU A 28 1.01 6.85 -15.54
N THR A 29 1.20 6.95 -16.85
CA THR A 29 0.45 6.19 -17.87
C THR A 29 0.69 4.68 -17.86
N GLN A 30 1.73 4.22 -17.16
CA GLN A 30 2.06 2.80 -17.01
C GLN A 30 1.24 2.08 -15.93
N LEU A 31 0.50 2.82 -15.09
CA LEU A 31 -0.22 2.24 -13.97
C LEU A 31 -1.43 1.45 -14.45
N THR A 32 -1.62 0.28 -13.83
CA THR A 32 -2.86 -0.51 -13.95
C THR A 32 -3.77 -0.31 -12.74
N GLU A 33 -3.21 0.18 -11.65
CA GLU A 33 -3.83 0.46 -10.35
C GLU A 33 -2.84 1.31 -9.53
N VAL A 34 -3.30 2.07 -8.53
CA VAL A 34 -2.44 2.61 -7.48
C VAL A 34 -2.64 1.81 -6.20
N VAL A 35 -1.56 1.19 -5.72
CA VAL A 35 -1.57 0.45 -4.45
C VAL A 35 -0.79 1.23 -3.43
N THR A 36 -1.50 1.78 -2.46
CA THR A 36 -0.94 2.80 -1.57
C THR A 36 -1.61 2.76 -0.20
N LEU A 37 -0.91 3.32 0.80
CA LEU A 37 -1.49 3.62 2.11
C LEU A 37 -2.11 5.02 2.16
N ASP A 38 -1.90 5.85 1.13
CA ASP A 38 -2.45 7.19 1.01
C ASP A 38 -3.99 7.17 1.08
N GLY A 39 -4.55 7.98 1.99
CA GLY A 39 -6.00 8.02 2.22
C GLY A 39 -6.80 8.71 1.11
N MET A 40 -6.18 9.61 0.33
CA MET A 40 -6.84 10.31 -0.77
C MET A 40 -6.98 9.40 -2.00
N LEU A 41 -5.94 8.65 -2.33
CA LEU A 41 -5.95 7.74 -3.48
C LEU A 41 -6.60 6.40 -3.14
N GLY A 42 -6.40 5.87 -1.94
CA GLY A 42 -7.08 4.66 -1.48
C GLY A 42 -7.77 4.89 -0.15
N PRO A 43 -9.05 5.26 -0.11
CA PRO A 43 -9.78 5.38 1.15
C PRO A 43 -9.72 4.10 1.99
N VAL A 44 -9.78 4.24 3.32
CA VAL A 44 -9.88 3.07 4.22
C VAL A 44 -11.24 2.41 4.07
N ALA A 45 -11.25 1.08 3.93
CA ALA A 45 -12.48 0.32 3.67
C ALA A 45 -13.35 0.16 4.92
N LEU A 46 -12.72 0.16 6.10
CA LEU A 46 -13.42 0.25 7.37
C LEU A 46 -13.42 1.71 7.79
N GLY A 47 -14.60 2.28 7.98
CA GLY A 47 -14.78 3.66 8.43
C GLY A 47 -14.50 3.81 9.92
N GLU A 48 -15.54 4.04 10.72
CA GLU A 48 -15.39 4.34 12.14
C GLU A 48 -14.77 3.19 12.96
N THR A 49 -13.83 3.55 13.84
CA THR A 49 -13.25 2.63 14.83
C THR A 49 -14.31 2.21 15.85
N LYS A 50 -14.52 0.90 15.99
CA LYS A 50 -15.45 0.32 16.97
C LYS A 50 -14.72 -0.03 18.27
N ASP A 51 -15.45 -0.11 19.38
CA ASP A 51 -14.87 -0.53 20.67
C ASP A 51 -14.21 -1.92 20.62
N SER A 52 -14.74 -2.82 19.78
CA SER A 52 -14.16 -4.15 19.58
C SER A 52 -12.80 -4.13 18.89
N TYR A 53 -12.41 -3.02 18.25
CA TYR A 53 -11.17 -2.94 17.45
C TYR A 53 -9.96 -2.65 18.33
N TRP A 54 -10.12 -1.97 19.46
CA TRP A 54 -9.02 -1.52 20.32
C TRP A 54 -7.96 -2.58 20.66
N PRO A 55 -8.31 -3.87 20.90
CA PRO A 55 -7.31 -4.92 21.14
C PRO A 55 -6.57 -5.39 19.87
N HIS A 56 -7.08 -5.05 18.68
CA HIS A 56 -6.66 -5.56 17.39
C HIS A 56 -6.09 -4.48 16.46
N ILE A 57 -6.05 -3.21 16.88
CA ILE A 57 -5.49 -2.08 16.11
C ILE A 57 -4.24 -1.49 16.75
N VAL A 58 -3.52 -0.69 15.96
CA VAL A 58 -2.40 0.13 16.42
C VAL A 58 -2.95 1.39 17.09
N ASN A 59 -2.71 1.52 18.39
CA ASN A 59 -3.05 2.73 19.15
C ASN A 59 -1.86 3.73 19.13
N GLU A 60 -1.59 4.28 17.95
CA GLU A 60 -0.60 5.34 17.71
C GLU A 60 -1.26 6.43 16.86
N ASP A 61 -0.72 7.65 16.93
CA ASP A 61 -1.17 8.77 16.09
C ASP A 61 -1.18 8.35 14.60
N TRP A 62 -2.28 8.67 13.92
CA TRP A 62 -2.49 8.39 12.48
C TRP A 62 -2.56 6.91 12.08
N MET A 63 -2.65 5.99 13.03
CA MET A 63 -2.56 4.55 12.75
C MET A 63 -3.75 3.71 13.20
N LEU A 64 -4.88 4.34 13.55
CA LEU A 64 -6.06 3.60 14.03
C LEU A 64 -6.69 2.66 13.00
N ASP A 65 -6.41 2.87 11.71
CA ASP A 65 -6.87 1.99 10.61
C ASP A 65 -5.98 0.77 10.40
N PHE A 66 -4.85 0.68 11.11
CA PHE A 66 -3.92 -0.45 11.02
C PHE A 66 -4.22 -1.48 12.09
N PHE A 67 -4.38 -2.71 11.66
CA PHE A 67 -4.64 -3.88 12.49
C PHE A 67 -3.34 -4.64 12.78
N VAL A 68 -3.23 -5.21 13.98
CA VAL A 68 -2.17 -6.15 14.36
C VAL A 68 -2.61 -7.62 14.18
N ASP A 69 -3.89 -7.83 13.84
CA ASP A 69 -4.53 -9.13 13.67
C ASP A 69 -5.25 -9.20 12.31
N SER A 70 -4.69 -9.97 11.38
CA SER A 70 -5.25 -10.12 10.03
C SER A 70 -6.55 -10.90 10.00
N GLN A 71 -6.74 -11.86 10.92
CA GLN A 71 -7.97 -12.65 10.98
C GLN A 71 -9.12 -11.77 11.47
N PHE A 72 -8.86 -10.93 12.47
CA PHE A 72 -9.83 -9.96 12.95
C PHE A 72 -10.22 -8.97 11.83
N LEU A 73 -9.26 -8.35 11.15
CA LEU A 73 -9.53 -7.47 10.02
C LEU A 73 -10.41 -8.15 8.97
N LEU A 74 -10.04 -9.36 8.54
CA LEU A 74 -10.81 -10.12 7.54
C LEU A 74 -12.24 -10.41 8.00
N SER A 75 -12.45 -10.66 9.30
CA SER A 75 -13.78 -10.94 9.85
C SER A 75 -14.72 -9.71 9.86
N GLU A 76 -14.15 -8.50 9.86
CA GLU A 76 -14.92 -7.25 9.83
C GLU A 76 -15.30 -6.80 8.41
N LEU A 77 -14.70 -7.41 7.38
CA LEU A 77 -14.96 -7.07 5.97
C LEU A 77 -16.12 -7.90 5.41
N SER A 78 -17.15 -7.23 4.92
CA SER A 78 -18.32 -7.88 4.31
C SER A 78 -18.09 -8.36 2.88
N ASN A 79 -17.20 -7.68 2.13
CA ASN A 79 -16.74 -8.08 0.81
C ASN A 79 -15.26 -7.76 0.65
N THR A 80 -14.48 -8.73 0.18
CA THR A 80 -13.03 -8.60 -0.01
C THR A 80 -12.62 -8.53 -1.47
N SER A 81 -13.52 -8.80 -2.44
CA SER A 81 -13.17 -8.91 -3.86
C SER A 81 -12.70 -7.59 -4.47
N GLU A 82 -13.27 -6.48 -4.01
CA GLU A 82 -13.03 -5.13 -4.51
C GLU A 82 -12.04 -4.33 -3.66
N LEU A 83 -11.40 -4.98 -2.68
CA LEU A 83 -10.51 -4.32 -1.74
C LEU A 83 -9.04 -4.64 -2.01
N ASN A 84 -8.21 -3.71 -1.59
CA ASN A 84 -6.80 -3.90 -1.30
C ASN A 84 -6.64 -4.25 0.17
N ILE A 85 -6.60 -5.54 0.46
CA ILE A 85 -6.26 -6.04 1.80
C ILE A 85 -4.75 -6.22 1.84
N LEU A 86 -4.09 -5.39 2.62
CA LEU A 86 -2.64 -5.23 2.61
C LEU A 86 -2.04 -5.76 3.91
N SER A 87 -0.89 -6.41 3.81
CA SER A 87 0.02 -6.62 4.93
C SER A 87 1.26 -5.77 4.70
N VAL A 88 1.65 -5.00 5.71
CA VAL A 88 2.69 -3.99 5.60
C VAL A 88 3.70 -4.04 6.73
N ILE A 89 4.90 -3.55 6.45
CA ILE A 89 5.95 -3.32 7.46
C ILE A 89 6.37 -1.86 7.39
N ARG A 90 6.20 -1.14 8.50
CA ARG A 90 6.68 0.23 8.67
C ARG A 90 8.19 0.23 8.92
N LYS A 91 8.92 1.13 8.24
CA LYS A 91 10.37 1.38 8.45
C LYS A 91 11.19 0.08 8.46
N PRO A 92 11.10 -0.79 7.43
CA PRO A 92 11.93 -1.99 7.37
C PRO A 92 13.40 -1.57 7.36
N SER A 93 14.23 -2.28 8.14
CA SER A 93 15.67 -2.00 8.25
C SER A 93 16.52 -2.75 7.21
N ALA A 94 15.89 -3.54 6.35
CA ALA A 94 16.50 -4.37 5.33
C ALA A 94 15.46 -4.73 4.24
N ASP A 95 15.91 -5.30 3.13
CA ASP A 95 15.03 -5.89 2.14
C ASP A 95 14.20 -7.03 2.76
N VAL A 96 12.90 -7.00 2.51
CA VAL A 96 11.89 -7.91 3.06
C VAL A 96 11.12 -8.64 1.96
N ARG A 97 11.55 -8.54 0.70
CA ARG A 97 10.90 -9.20 -0.42
C ARG A 97 10.80 -10.72 -0.24
N SER A 98 11.80 -11.34 0.39
CA SER A 98 11.91 -12.79 0.54
C SER A 98 11.40 -13.36 1.86
N ILE A 99 10.80 -12.54 2.75
CA ILE A 99 10.23 -13.07 3.99
C ILE A 99 8.90 -13.77 3.71
N ASP A 100 8.45 -14.58 4.66
CA ASP A 100 7.10 -15.15 4.61
C ASP A 100 6.06 -14.08 4.97
N TRP A 101 5.22 -13.75 4.00
CA TRP A 101 4.13 -12.78 4.13
C TRP A 101 2.78 -13.44 4.47
N GLY A 102 2.76 -14.73 4.85
CA GLY A 102 1.57 -15.38 5.40
C GLY A 102 0.40 -15.46 4.41
N GLY A 103 0.69 -15.74 3.13
CA GLY A 103 -0.31 -15.81 2.06
C GLY A 103 -0.56 -14.49 1.33
N PHE A 104 0.16 -13.42 1.68
CA PHE A 104 0.18 -12.19 0.90
C PHE A 104 1.30 -12.22 -0.14
N THR A 105 1.09 -11.57 -1.26
CA THR A 105 2.09 -11.40 -2.33
C THR A 105 2.75 -10.05 -2.16
N PHE A 106 4.07 -10.04 -1.96
CA PHE A 106 4.85 -8.80 -1.89
C PHE A 106 4.76 -8.01 -3.21
N LEU A 107 4.50 -6.71 -3.11
CA LEU A 107 4.31 -5.82 -4.26
C LEU A 107 5.44 -4.80 -4.42
N GLY A 108 6.03 -4.34 -3.33
CA GLY A 108 7.11 -3.35 -3.37
C GLY A 108 7.15 -2.46 -2.12
N TYR A 109 7.80 -1.33 -2.29
CA TYR A 109 8.02 -0.32 -1.27
C TYR A 109 7.29 0.97 -1.63
N ASP A 110 6.64 1.53 -0.62
CA ASP A 110 6.01 2.83 -0.66
C ASP A 110 6.75 3.83 0.25
N LEU A 111 6.59 5.12 0.00
CA LEU A 111 7.17 6.21 0.78
C LEU A 111 6.03 7.14 1.23
N LEU A 112 5.67 7.09 2.51
CA LEU A 112 4.65 7.96 3.10
C LEU A 112 5.26 8.97 4.05
N ASP A 113 4.68 10.17 4.12
CA ASP A 113 5.07 11.20 5.08
C ASP A 113 5.01 10.73 6.55
N GLN A 114 5.51 11.56 7.47
CA GLN A 114 5.52 11.22 8.91
C GLN A 114 4.12 11.04 9.51
N GLU A 115 3.06 11.53 8.86
CA GLU A 115 1.67 11.37 9.29
C GLU A 115 0.99 10.15 8.65
N VAL A 116 1.70 9.36 7.85
CA VAL A 116 1.14 8.18 7.15
C VAL A 116 -0.06 8.57 6.27
N ALA A 117 -0.11 9.82 5.83
CA ALA A 117 -1.27 10.39 5.16
C ALA A 117 -1.04 10.50 3.65
N THR A 118 0.13 11.01 3.26
CA THR A 118 0.44 11.35 1.87
C THR A 118 1.59 10.51 1.34
N ASN A 119 1.39 9.93 0.17
CA ASN A 119 2.38 9.16 -0.57
C ASN A 119 3.24 10.07 -1.45
N ALA A 120 4.57 10.03 -1.26
CA ALA A 120 5.54 10.86 -1.96
C ALA A 120 5.75 10.45 -3.43
N LEU A 121 5.45 9.19 -3.78
CA LEU A 121 5.68 8.63 -5.11
C LEU A 121 4.54 8.92 -6.09
N THR A 122 3.30 8.73 -5.66
CA THR A 122 2.12 8.68 -6.54
C THR A 122 1.07 9.75 -6.27
N ASN A 123 0.98 10.31 -5.06
CA ASN A 123 0.05 11.40 -4.73
C ASN A 123 0.73 12.77 -4.72
N CYS A 124 1.85 12.91 -4.00
CA CYS A 124 2.69 14.10 -4.14
C CYS A 124 3.37 14.05 -5.51
N GLY A 125 4.14 12.98 -5.76
CA GLY A 125 4.80 12.73 -7.04
C GLY A 125 5.66 13.92 -7.49
N GLY A 126 5.97 13.99 -8.79
CA GLY A 126 6.53 15.22 -9.36
C GLY A 126 7.95 15.58 -8.91
N PHE A 127 8.76 14.59 -8.51
CA PHE A 127 10.19 14.74 -8.17
C PHE A 127 11.10 14.15 -9.27
N PRO A 128 11.09 14.70 -10.51
CA PRO A 128 11.86 14.15 -11.63
C PRO A 128 13.38 14.26 -11.44
N ASP A 129 13.82 15.07 -10.48
CA ASP A 129 15.21 15.21 -10.06
C ASP A 129 15.66 14.13 -9.06
N VAL A 130 14.71 13.37 -8.47
CA VAL A 130 14.99 12.29 -7.53
C VAL A 130 14.79 10.90 -8.14
N PHE A 131 13.69 10.69 -8.86
CA PHE A 131 13.39 9.43 -9.53
C PHE A 131 12.59 9.65 -10.82
N ALA A 132 12.73 8.73 -11.77
CA ALA A 132 11.91 8.72 -12.98
C ALA A 132 10.62 7.95 -12.75
N ASN A 133 9.51 8.43 -13.33
CA ASN A 133 8.22 7.73 -13.29
C ASN A 133 8.31 6.25 -13.71
N SER A 134 9.18 5.93 -14.67
CA SER A 134 9.41 4.55 -15.14
C SER A 134 10.05 3.61 -14.11
N GLU A 135 10.56 4.13 -12.99
CA GLU A 135 11.06 3.32 -11.87
C GLU A 135 9.93 2.73 -11.03
N LEU A 136 8.73 3.34 -11.07
CA LEU A 136 7.55 2.82 -10.40
C LEU A 136 7.02 1.59 -11.14
N SER A 137 6.62 0.58 -10.38
CA SER A 137 5.93 -0.60 -10.92
C SER A 137 4.55 -0.23 -11.48
N GLN A 138 3.87 -1.21 -12.10
CA GLN A 138 2.50 -1.03 -12.62
C GLN A 138 1.46 -0.70 -11.52
N VAL A 139 1.84 -0.86 -10.26
CA VAL A 139 1.01 -0.54 -9.08
C VAL A 139 1.50 0.69 -8.31
N GLY A 140 2.48 1.42 -8.84
CA GLY A 140 2.97 2.68 -8.25
C GLY A 140 4.00 2.51 -7.13
N LEU A 141 4.64 1.35 -7.02
CA LEU A 141 5.60 1.05 -5.94
C LEU A 141 7.03 0.90 -6.46
N ILE A 142 8.01 1.17 -5.61
CA ILE A 142 9.43 0.88 -5.89
C ILE A 142 9.72 -0.58 -5.57
N ALA A 143 10.25 -1.33 -6.54
CA ALA A 143 10.47 -2.76 -6.34
C ALA A 143 11.68 -3.07 -5.41
N ASN A 144 12.76 -2.29 -5.49
CA ASN A 144 14.03 -2.55 -4.83
C ASN A 144 14.19 -1.72 -3.53
N PHE A 145 14.58 -2.37 -2.43
CA PHE A 145 14.71 -1.72 -1.13
C PHE A 145 15.81 -0.65 -1.10
N ASP A 146 17.01 -0.97 -1.59
CA ASP A 146 18.14 -0.03 -1.60
C ASP A 146 17.77 1.23 -2.40
N ARG A 147 17.06 1.06 -3.52
CA ARG A 147 16.56 2.18 -4.31
C ARG A 147 15.51 3.00 -3.56
N ALA A 148 14.61 2.37 -2.80
CA ALA A 148 13.66 3.09 -1.95
C ALA A 148 14.38 3.91 -0.86
N VAL A 149 15.45 3.38 -0.27
CA VAL A 149 16.32 4.10 0.68
C VAL A 149 17.00 5.30 0.01
N GLU A 150 17.58 5.11 -1.18
CA GLU A 150 18.19 6.21 -1.92
C GLU A 150 17.19 7.33 -2.23
N ILE A 151 15.98 6.98 -2.69
CA ILE A 151 14.91 7.95 -2.99
C ILE A 151 14.51 8.70 -1.72
N GLN A 152 14.29 8.01 -0.61
CA GLN A 152 13.97 8.64 0.69
C GLN A 152 15.04 9.65 1.10
N ASP A 153 16.31 9.27 1.03
CA ASP A 153 17.43 10.15 1.38
C ASP A 153 17.56 11.34 0.43
N MET A 154 17.31 11.14 -0.87
CA MET A 154 17.35 12.20 -1.87
C MET A 154 16.20 13.19 -1.70
N LEU A 155 14.97 12.72 -1.48
CA LEU A 155 13.79 13.55 -1.20
C LEU A 155 14.08 14.50 -0.05
N ARG A 156 14.52 13.97 1.10
CA ARG A 156 14.82 14.79 2.29
C ARG A 156 15.94 15.80 2.05
N ARG A 157 16.96 15.45 1.24
CA ARG A 157 18.11 16.34 0.97
C ARG A 157 17.80 17.43 -0.05
N MET A 158 17.06 17.09 -1.10
CA MET A 158 16.82 17.97 -2.24
C MET A 158 15.59 18.86 -2.05
N HIS A 159 14.60 18.36 -1.31
CA HIS A 159 13.32 19.03 -1.06
C HIS A 159 13.03 19.18 0.44
N PRO A 160 13.94 19.79 1.24
CA PRO A 160 13.80 19.83 2.71
C PRO A 160 12.60 20.66 3.22
N GLU A 161 12.08 21.57 2.38
CA GLU A 161 10.90 22.38 2.70
C GLU A 161 9.58 21.70 2.30
N GLU A 162 9.65 20.61 1.52
CA GLU A 162 8.48 19.83 1.15
C GLU A 162 8.20 18.81 2.26
N ARG A 163 7.13 19.05 3.02
CA ARG A 163 6.75 18.22 4.16
C ARG A 163 6.60 16.74 3.77
N HIS A 164 6.08 16.45 2.57
CA HIS A 164 5.86 15.08 2.12
C HIS A 164 7.15 14.38 1.64
N ALA A 165 8.24 15.14 1.45
CA ALA A 165 9.57 14.58 1.19
C ALA A 165 10.21 13.99 2.47
N ASP A 166 9.78 14.45 3.66
CA ASP A 166 10.13 13.81 4.92
C ASP A 166 9.27 12.56 5.17
N CYS A 167 9.68 11.46 4.55
CA CYS A 167 8.89 10.24 4.48
C CYS A 167 9.55 9.03 5.16
N ASN A 168 8.79 7.97 5.30
CA ASN A 168 9.16 6.66 5.81
C ASN A 168 8.90 5.59 4.75
N ILE A 169 9.79 4.62 4.66
CA ILE A 169 9.60 3.45 3.79
C ILE A 169 8.59 2.48 4.42
N TRP A 170 7.69 1.99 3.59
CA TRP A 170 6.71 0.97 3.91
C TRP A 170 6.82 -0.18 2.92
N ALA A 171 7.06 -1.39 3.41
CA ALA A 171 6.94 -2.58 2.59
C ALA A 171 5.47 -2.96 2.46
N ILE A 172 4.99 -3.23 1.24
CA ILE A 172 3.60 -3.55 0.96
C ILE A 172 3.50 -4.93 0.31
N SER A 173 2.59 -5.75 0.84
CA SER A 173 2.12 -6.99 0.23
C SER A 173 0.59 -6.99 0.19
N ARG A 174 0.01 -7.71 -0.76
CA ARG A 174 -1.44 -7.80 -0.95
C ARG A 174 -1.92 -9.22 -0.73
N TRP A 175 -3.03 -9.35 -0.02
CA TRP A 175 -3.73 -10.61 0.13
C TRP A 175 -4.26 -11.07 -1.22
N GLN A 176 -3.94 -12.30 -1.61
CA GLN A 176 -4.64 -12.94 -2.71
C GLN A 176 -5.75 -13.78 -2.10
N SER A 177 -7.01 -13.40 -2.34
CA SER A 177 -8.13 -14.29 -2.05
C SER A 177 -7.83 -15.62 -2.74
N SER A 178 -7.87 -16.70 -1.96
CA SER A 178 -7.62 -18.02 -2.50
C SER A 178 -8.85 -18.49 -3.29
N ASP A 179 -9.05 -17.95 -4.49
CA ASP A 179 -9.79 -18.64 -5.56
C ASP A 179 -8.92 -19.75 -6.17
N ARG A 180 -8.31 -20.55 -5.29
CA ARG A 180 -7.84 -21.90 -5.62
C ARG A 180 -8.59 -22.87 -4.74
N LEU A 181 -9.90 -22.98 -4.96
CA LEU A 181 -10.51 -24.30 -4.81
C LEU A 181 -9.71 -25.24 -5.74
N PRO A 182 -9.06 -26.29 -5.23
CA PRO A 182 -8.62 -27.35 -6.12
C PRO A 182 -9.89 -27.83 -6.82
N HIS A 183 -9.91 -27.81 -8.16
CA HIS A 183 -10.87 -28.60 -8.90
C HIS A 183 -10.80 -30.01 -8.30
N SER A 184 -11.86 -30.40 -7.59
CA SER A 184 -12.08 -31.78 -7.23
C SER A 184 -12.19 -32.51 -8.56
N THR A 185 -11.13 -33.22 -8.92
CA THR A 185 -11.21 -34.25 -9.94
C THR A 185 -12.25 -35.24 -9.42
N ILE A 186 -13.47 -35.11 -9.95
CA ILE A 186 -14.48 -36.14 -9.83
C ILE A 186 -13.90 -37.35 -10.55
N ALA A 187 -13.44 -38.33 -9.78
CA ALA A 187 -13.16 -39.65 -10.31
C ALA A 187 -14.50 -40.24 -10.76
N PHE A 188 -14.72 -40.26 -12.08
CA PHE A 188 -15.71 -41.12 -12.69
C PHE A 188 -15.01 -42.40 -13.16
N GLY A 189 -15.51 -43.54 -12.66
CA GLY A 189 -15.39 -44.85 -13.30
C GLY A 189 -14.12 -45.63 -13.01
#